data_AF-A0A0H3ZV33-F1
#
_entry.id   AF-A0A0H3ZV33-F1
#
_cell.length_a   1.000
_cell.length_b   1.000
_cell.length_c   1.000
_cell.angle_alpha   90.00
_cell.angle_beta   90.00
_cell.angle_gamma   90.00
#
_symmetry.space_group_name_H-M   'P 1'
#
loop_
_entity.id
_entity.type
_entity.pdbx_description
1 polymer ?
#
loop_
_entity_poly.entity_id
_entity_poly.type
_entity_poly.pdbx_seq_one_letter_code
_entity_poly.pdbx_strand_id
1 'polypeptide(L)' 'MTREQMRQTIFEYIEVDYNRTRRHSALGYLSPVNFEKQNVA' A
#
# COMPACT_ATOMS: atom_id res chain seq x y z
N MET A 1 -5.68 -9.24 -22.84
CA MET A 1 -5.90 -9.03 -21.40
C MET A 1 -7.31 -9.49 -21.05
N THR A 2 -7.45 -10.51 -20.21
CA THR A 2 -8.76 -11.03 -19.77
C THR A 2 -9.29 -10.24 -18.56
N ARG A 3 -10.59 -10.39 -18.26
CA ARG A 3 -11.19 -9.76 -17.07
C ARG A 3 -10.56 -10.24 -15.76
N GLU A 4 -10.11 -11.50 -15.73
CA GLU A 4 -9.43 -12.07 -14.58
C GLU A 4 -8.04 -11.48 -14.40
N GLN A 5 -7.25 -11.37 -15.48
CA GLN A 5 -5.95 -10.72 -15.46
C GLN A 5 -6.06 -9.26 -14.96
N MET A 6 -7.06 -8.51 -15.44
CA MET A 6 -7.33 -7.14 -14.98
C MET A 6 -7.60 -7.07 -13.47
N ARG A 7 -8.41 -7.99 -12.92
CA ARG A 7 -8.68 -8.03 -11.48
C ARG A 7 -7.41 -8.30 -10.67
N GLN A 8 -6.58 -9.22 -11.15
CA GLN A 8 -5.32 -9.54 -10.50
C GLN A 8 -4.38 -8.32 -10.51
N THR A 9 -4.24 -7.65 -11.65
CA THR A 9 -3.39 -6.44 -11.76
C THR A 9 -3.87 -5.32 -10.82
N ILE A 10 -5.19 -5.08 -10.75
CA ILE A 10 -5.74 -4.06 -9.83
C ILE A 10 -5.50 -4.46 -8.37
N PHE A 11 -5.70 -5.74 -8.04
CA PHE A 11 -5.47 -6.24 -6.69
C PHE A 11 -4.01 -6.06 -6.26
N GLU A 12 -3.07 -6.44 -7.12
CA GLU A 12 -1.63 -6.29 -6.87
C GLU A 12 -1.25 -4.82 -6.67
N TYR A 13 -1.73 -3.93 -7.54
CA TYR A 13 -1.50 -2.49 -7.39
C TYR A 13 -2.06 -1.95 -6.07
N ILE A 14 -3.27 -2.35 -5.68
CA ILE A 14 -3.89 -1.87 -4.43
C ILE A 14 -3.08 -2.35 -3.22
N GLU A 15 -2.73 -3.64 -3.16
CA GLU A 15 -2.12 -4.25 -1.98
C GLU A 15 -0.62 -3.97 -1.85
N VAL A 16 0.11 -4.08 -2.97
CA VAL A 16 1.59 -4.02 -2.96
C VAL A 16 2.09 -2.59 -3.11
N ASP A 17 1.48 -1.80 -4.00
CA ASP A 17 1.97 -0.45 -4.31
C ASP A 17 1.22 0.60 -3.50
N TYR A 18 -0.10 0.67 -3.66
CA TYR A 18 -0.90 1.77 -3.13
C TYR A 18 -0.99 1.73 -1.60
N ASN A 19 -1.48 0.63 -1.02
CA ASN A 19 -1.65 0.52 0.42
C ASN A 19 -0.31 0.65 1.18
N ARG A 20 0.78 0.16 0.60
CA ARG A 20 2.13 0.27 1.17
C ARG A 20 2.67 1.71 1.20
N THR A 21 2.36 2.52 0.19
CA THR A 21 2.97 3.86 0.00
C THR A 21 2.05 5.03 0.32
N ARG A 22 0.73 4.82 0.37
CA ARG A 22 -0.26 5.86 0.66
C ARG A 22 -0.03 6.44 2.06
N ARG A 23 -0.02 7.77 2.16
CA ARG A 23 0.03 8.48 3.44
C ARG A 23 -1.31 8.43 4.16
N HIS A 24 -1.27 8.19 5.45
CA HIS A 24 -2.46 8.13 6.29
C HIS A 24 -2.39 9.18 7.40
N SER A 25 -3.43 10.00 7.56
CA SER A 25 -3.46 11.08 8.57
C SER A 25 -3.31 10.55 9.99
N ALA A 26 -3.91 9.39 10.29
CA ALA A 26 -3.74 8.73 11.59
C ALA A 26 -2.29 8.24 11.87
N LEU A 27 -1.45 8.10 10.84
CA LEU A 27 -0.03 7.76 10.97
C LEU A 27 0.86 9.02 10.92
N GLY A 28 0.31 10.21 11.18
CA GLY A 28 1.05 11.47 11.06
C GLY A 28 1.46 11.80 9.63
N TYR A 29 0.63 11.40 8.65
CA TYR A 29 0.93 11.50 7.22
C TYR A 29 2.15 10.68 6.76
N LEU A 30 2.52 9.65 7.51
CA LEU A 30 3.44 8.63 7.05
C LEU A 30 2.70 7.55 6.26
N SER A 31 3.43 6.87 5.38
CA SER A 31 2.96 5.61 4.80
C SER A 31 3.11 4.48 5.82
N PRO A 32 2.33 3.39 5.71
CA PRO A 32 2.45 2.24 6.61
C PRO A 32 3.89 1.74 6.76
N VAL A 33 4.62 1.55 5.66
CA VAL A 33 6.02 1.11 5.69
C VAL A 33 6.96 2.09 6.40
N ASN A 34 6.73 3.40 6.27
CA ASN A 34 7.55 4.40 6.95
C ASN A 34 7.19 4.51 8.42
N PHE A 35 5.91 4.37 8.76
CA PHE A 35 5.45 4.30 10.14
C PHE A 35 6.07 3.10 10.84
N GLU A 36 5.99 1.90 10.26
CA GLU A 36 6.63 0.70 10.81
C GLU A 36 8.13 0.91 11.02
N LYS A 37 8.87 1.42 10.02
CA LYS A 37 10.31 1.71 10.14
C LYS A 37 10.68 2.63 11.30
N GLN A 38 9.83 3.60 11.65
CA GLN A 38 10.07 4.50 12.78
C GLN A 38 9.78 3.85 14.14
N ASN A 39 8.97 2.79 14.15
CA ASN A 39 8.56 2.08 15.36
C ASN A 39 9.34 0.76 15.56
N VAL A 40 10.24 0.39 14.64
CA VAL A 40 11.21 -0.69 14.87
C VAL A 40 12.30 -0.17 15.81
N ALA A 41 12.44 -0.83 16.96
CA ALA A 41 13.47 -0.56 17.97
C ALA A 41 14.87 -1.04 17.55
#